data_AF-A0ABD4KZR5-F1
#
_entry.id   AF-A0ABD4KZR5-F1
#
_cell.length_a   1.000
_cell.length_b   1.000
_cell.length_c   1.000
_cell.angle_alpha   90.00
_cell.angle_beta   90.00
_cell.angle_gamma   90.00
#
_symmetry.space_group_name_H-M   'P 1'
#
loop_
_entity.id
_entity.type
_entity.pdbx_description
1 polymer ?
#
loop_
_entity_poly.entity_id
_entity_poly.type
_entity_poly.pdbx_seq_one_letter_code
_entity_poly.pdbx_strand_id
1 'polypeptide(L)'
;MNSLSVVACRIEAGARLLQCTRWMQERDHHPITDMTVRSLSLYVEAIRAAERRRGGEPWLVSEDLQEDIAVALPGERLKDMPADWLLDSYVTCHLSSVVSAVRVIASVYIEDDGNYANQLLGDALFECLHWIEVARHHLISLIEPDAAWVAAA
;
A
#
# COMPACT_ATOMS: atom_id res chain seq x y z
N MET A 1 -7.28 -4.99 -20.33
CA MET A 1 -7.82 -4.36 -19.11
C MET A 1 -6.87 -4.69 -17.98
N ASN A 2 -6.16 -3.70 -17.43
CA ASN A 2 -5.32 -3.93 -16.24
C ASN A 2 -6.25 -3.87 -15.02
N SER A 3 -6.51 -5.02 -14.38
CA SER A 3 -7.43 -5.09 -13.24
C SER A 3 -6.74 -4.66 -11.94
N LEU A 4 -7.54 -4.18 -10.99
CA LEU A 4 -7.13 -3.89 -9.61
C LEU A 4 -6.46 -5.11 -8.95
N SER A 5 -6.85 -6.32 -9.34
CA SER A 5 -6.19 -7.57 -8.95
C SER A 5 -4.68 -7.58 -9.22
N VAL A 6 -4.21 -7.09 -10.37
CA VAL A 6 -2.78 -7.04 -10.70
C VAL A 6 -2.03 -6.09 -9.77
N VAL A 7 -2.65 -4.96 -9.41
CA VAL A 7 -2.11 -3.99 -8.45
C VAL A 7 -1.98 -4.66 -7.08
N ALA A 8 -3.04 -5.30 -6.60
CA ALA A 8 -3.06 -6.02 -5.33
C ALA A 8 -1.96 -7.11 -5.27
N CYS A 9 -1.79 -7.91 -6.32
CA CYS A 9 -0.76 -8.95 -6.38
C CYS A 9 0.67 -8.39 -6.27
N ARG A 10 0.95 -7.24 -6.88
CA ARG A 10 2.27 -6.60 -6.81
C ARG A 10 2.57 -6.06 -5.42
N ILE A 11 1.59 -5.42 -4.80
CA ILE A 11 1.72 -4.92 -3.43
C ILE A 11 1.92 -6.08 -2.46
N GLU A 12 1.17 -7.17 -2.63
CA GLU A 12 1.34 -8.39 -1.83
C GLU A 12 2.73 -9.02 -2.01
N ALA A 13 3.25 -9.08 -3.24
CA ALA A 13 4.61 -9.55 -3.49
C ALA A 13 5.65 -8.67 -2.78
N GLY A 14 5.52 -7.34 -2.84
CA GLY A 14 6.37 -6.40 -2.12
C GLY A 14 6.32 -6.61 -0.60
N ALA A 15 5.13 -6.76 -0.03
CA ALA A 15 4.94 -7.02 1.40
C ALA A 15 5.60 -8.33 1.84
N ARG A 16 5.45 -9.40 1.05
CA ARG A 16 6.09 -10.70 1.32
C ARG A 16 7.62 -10.61 1.25
N LEU A 17 8.17 -9.91 0.26
CA LEU A 17 9.62 -9.69 0.17
C LEU A 17 10.12 -8.93 1.40
N LEU A 18 9.44 -7.86 1.80
CA LEU A 18 9.77 -7.07 2.98
C LEU A 18 9.71 -7.91 4.28
N GLN A 19 8.72 -8.80 4.39
CA GLN A 19 8.61 -9.73 5.51
C GLN A 19 9.75 -10.77 5.54
N CYS A 20 10.15 -11.29 4.37
CA CYS A 20 11.25 -12.25 4.27
C CYS A 20 12.59 -11.60 4.64
N THR A 21 12.81 -10.34 4.25
CA THR A 21 14.05 -9.62 4.50
C THR A 21 14.16 -9.11 5.94
N ARG A 22 13.04 -8.99 6.67
CA ARG A 22 12.98 -8.56 8.08
C ARG A 22 14.03 -9.23 8.97
N TRP A 23 14.22 -10.54 8.87
CA TRP A 23 15.16 -11.26 9.75
C TRP A 23 16.63 -10.96 9.47
N MET A 24 16.93 -10.41 8.30
CA MET A 24 18.26 -9.98 7.88
C MET A 24 18.56 -8.53 8.28
N GLN A 25 17.52 -7.77 8.65
CA GLN A 25 17.64 -6.39 9.10
C GLN A 25 18.09 -6.31 10.56
N GLU A 26 18.70 -5.18 10.90
CA GLU A 26 18.95 -4.80 12.30
C GLU A 26 17.62 -4.74 13.09
N ARG A 27 17.67 -5.11 14.38
CA ARG A 27 16.47 -5.31 15.19
C ARG A 27 15.66 -4.03 15.42
N ASP A 28 16.33 -2.90 15.46
CA ASP A 28 15.73 -1.57 15.58
C ASP A 28 14.96 -1.14 14.33
N HIS A 29 15.24 -1.73 13.17
CA HIS A 29 14.49 -1.52 11.93
C HIS A 29 13.22 -2.38 11.85
N HIS A 30 13.11 -3.46 12.65
CA HIS A 30 11.96 -4.38 12.62
C HIS A 30 10.61 -3.69 12.83
N PRO A 31 10.44 -2.75 13.79
CA PRO A 31 9.14 -2.11 14.00
C PRO A 31 8.62 -1.36 12.78
N ILE A 32 9.50 -0.65 12.06
CA ILE A 32 9.11 0.10 10.85
C ILE A 32 8.73 -0.87 9.74
N THR A 33 9.51 -1.95 9.57
CA THR A 33 9.21 -3.04 8.63
C THR A 33 7.86 -3.69 8.93
N ASP A 34 7.60 -4.05 10.19
CA ASP A 34 6.36 -4.70 10.62
C ASP A 34 5.14 -3.81 10.39
N MET A 35 5.24 -2.52 10.74
CA MET A 35 4.19 -1.54 10.44
C MET A 35 3.94 -1.41 8.95
N THR A 36 5.01 -1.34 8.15
CA THR A 36 4.92 -1.21 6.69
C THR A 36 4.27 -2.43 6.04
N VAL A 37 4.64 -3.65 6.47
CA VAL A 37 4.00 -4.90 6.00
C VAL A 37 2.52 -4.94 6.37
N ARG A 38 2.14 -4.51 7.59
CA ARG A 38 0.73 -4.40 7.99
C ARG A 38 -0.03 -3.43 7.08
N SER A 39 0.49 -2.21 6.88
CA SER A 39 -0.15 -1.22 6.01
C SER A 39 -0.30 -1.71 4.56
N LEU A 40 0.72 -2.37 3.99
CA LEU A 40 0.62 -2.96 2.65
C LEU A 40 -0.47 -4.04 2.58
N SER A 41 -0.58 -4.86 3.62
CA SER A 41 -1.60 -5.93 3.69
C SER A 41 -3.01 -5.37 3.76
N LEU A 42 -3.25 -4.36 4.59
CA LEU A 42 -4.53 -3.66 4.67
C LEU A 42 -4.88 -2.97 3.36
N TYR A 43 -3.87 -2.43 2.68
CA TYR A 43 -4.07 -1.80 1.39
C TYR A 43 -4.42 -2.81 0.27
N VAL A 44 -3.81 -4.00 0.27
CA VAL A 44 -4.20 -5.12 -0.61
C VAL A 44 -5.65 -5.53 -0.34
N GLU A 45 -6.05 -5.63 0.93
CA GLU A 45 -7.42 -5.92 1.31
C GLU A 45 -8.38 -4.85 0.77
N ALA A 46 -8.04 -3.57 0.94
CA ALA A 46 -8.85 -2.45 0.46
C ALA A 46 -9.04 -2.48 -1.06
N ILE A 47 -7.98 -2.75 -1.83
CA ILE A 47 -8.07 -2.88 -3.29
C ILE A 47 -8.99 -4.04 -3.68
N ARG A 48 -8.84 -5.21 -3.04
CA ARG A 48 -9.68 -6.38 -3.32
C ARG A 48 -11.14 -6.11 -2.98
N ALA A 49 -11.41 -5.41 -1.88
CA ALA A 49 -12.76 -5.01 -1.50
C ALA A 49 -13.38 -4.05 -2.53
N ALA A 50 -12.62 -3.06 -2.99
CA ALA A 50 -13.05 -2.14 -4.05
C ALA A 50 -13.33 -2.88 -5.38
N GLU A 51 -12.50 -3.86 -5.74
CA GLU A 51 -12.69 -4.69 -6.93
C GLU A 51 -13.97 -5.54 -6.86
N ARG A 52 -14.20 -6.25 -5.74
CA ARG A 52 -15.44 -7.02 -5.51
C ARG A 52 -16.68 -6.14 -5.61
N ARG A 53 -16.66 -4.97 -4.98
CA ARG A 53 -17.75 -3.99 -5.04
C ARG A 53 -18.05 -3.57 -6.48
N ARG A 54 -17.02 -3.25 -7.27
CA ARG A 54 -17.18 -2.91 -8.70
C ARG A 54 -17.76 -4.07 -9.52
N GLY A 55 -17.50 -5.32 -9.11
CA GLY A 55 -18.13 -6.52 -9.65
C GLY A 55 -19.57 -6.79 -9.18
N GLY A 56 -20.12 -5.96 -8.30
CA GLY A 56 -21.44 -6.16 -7.69
C GLY A 56 -21.47 -7.23 -6.60
N GLU A 57 -20.30 -7.70 -6.14
CA GLU A 57 -20.19 -8.67 -5.07
C GLU A 57 -20.25 -7.99 -3.68
N PRO A 58 -20.77 -8.69 -2.66
CA PRO A 58 -20.68 -8.23 -1.28
C PRO A 58 -19.22 -8.00 -0.90
N TRP A 59 -18.94 -6.82 -0.33
CA TRP A 59 -17.64 -6.50 0.21
C TRP A 59 -17.76 -6.39 1.72
N LEU A 60 -16.95 -7.20 2.42
CA LEU A 60 -16.74 -7.13 3.85
C LEU A 60 -15.25 -6.90 4.05
N VAL A 61 -14.92 -5.92 4.86
CA VAL A 61 -13.56 -5.60 5.27
C VAL A 61 -13.37 -5.95 6.74
N SER A 62 -12.14 -6.25 7.11
CA SER A 62 -11.72 -6.53 8.48
C SER A 62 -11.91 -5.32 9.39
N GLU A 63 -12.05 -5.58 10.69
CA GLU A 63 -12.08 -4.51 11.70
C GLU A 63 -10.78 -3.69 11.67
N ASP A 64 -9.64 -4.34 11.44
CA ASP A 64 -8.35 -3.68 11.27
C ASP A 64 -8.36 -2.65 10.12
N LEU A 65 -8.91 -3.02 8.96
CA LEU A 65 -9.00 -2.10 7.83
C LEU A 65 -9.99 -0.95 8.11
N GLN A 66 -11.10 -1.22 8.81
CA GLN A 66 -12.03 -0.16 9.22
C GLN A 66 -11.37 0.85 10.16
N GLU A 67 -10.61 0.37 11.14
CA GLU A 67 -9.86 1.22 12.06
C GLU A 67 -8.79 2.02 11.31
N ASP A 68 -8.04 1.38 10.41
CA ASP A 68 -6.98 2.04 9.64
C ASP A 68 -7.53 3.15 8.73
N ILE A 69 -8.66 2.90 8.05
CA ILE A 69 -9.37 3.93 7.26
C ILE A 69 -9.77 5.10 8.16
N ALA A 70 -10.30 4.83 9.35
CA ALA A 70 -10.73 5.89 10.29
C ALA A 70 -9.55 6.75 10.79
N VAL A 71 -8.38 6.15 10.97
CA VAL A 71 -7.15 6.87 11.36
C VAL A 71 -6.54 7.61 10.17
N ALA A 72 -6.51 7.00 8.99
CA ALA A 72 -5.86 7.54 7.79
C ALA A 72 -6.61 8.72 7.16
N LEU A 73 -7.93 8.81 7.38
CA LEU A 73 -8.79 9.86 6.84
C LEU A 73 -9.40 10.71 7.98
N PRO A 74 -8.58 11.51 8.70
CA PRO A 74 -9.07 12.30 9.82
C PRO A 74 -9.86 13.52 9.34
N GLY A 75 -11.09 13.68 9.82
CA GLY A 75 -11.88 14.88 9.59
C GLY A 75 -13.35 14.70 9.94
N GLU A 76 -13.98 15.71 10.55
CA GLU A 76 -15.40 15.61 10.93
C GLU A 76 -16.31 15.42 9.71
N ARG A 77 -15.97 16.03 8.57
CA ARG A 77 -16.72 15.88 7.32
C ARG A 77 -16.61 14.48 6.69
N LEU A 78 -15.60 13.70 7.07
CA LEU A 78 -15.38 12.35 6.54
C LEU A 78 -16.24 11.32 7.28
N LYS A 79 -16.73 11.65 8.50
CA LYS A 79 -17.63 10.77 9.27
C LYS A 79 -19.00 10.59 8.62
N ASP A 80 -19.44 11.58 7.84
CA ASP A 80 -20.73 11.56 7.13
C ASP A 80 -20.60 10.94 5.73
N MET A 81 -19.39 10.63 5.27
CA MET A 81 -19.19 10.00 3.98
C MET A 81 -19.61 8.53 4.03
N PRO A 82 -20.26 8.02 2.97
CA PRO A 82 -20.58 6.60 2.92
C PRO A 82 -19.29 5.77 2.83
N ALA A 83 -19.31 4.60 3.47
CA ALA A 83 -18.12 3.77 3.70
C ALA A 83 -17.39 3.37 2.40
N ASP A 84 -18.11 3.28 1.28
CA ASP A 84 -17.56 2.99 -0.04
C ASP A 84 -16.70 4.15 -0.58
N TRP A 85 -17.07 5.40 -0.32
CA TRP A 85 -16.27 6.56 -0.72
C TRP A 85 -15.00 6.68 0.12
N LEU A 86 -15.07 6.35 1.41
CA LEU A 86 -13.91 6.30 2.29
C LEU A 86 -12.92 5.22 1.84
N LEU A 87 -13.43 4.03 1.47
CA LEU A 87 -12.61 2.95 0.92
C LEU A 87 -11.91 3.38 -0.38
N ASP A 88 -12.66 3.97 -1.32
CA ASP A 88 -12.08 4.43 -2.59
C ASP A 88 -11.03 5.54 -2.36
N SER A 89 -11.29 6.46 -1.43
CA SER A 89 -10.35 7.53 -1.04
C SER A 89 -9.10 6.99 -0.35
N TYR A 90 -9.25 5.97 0.49
CA TYR A 90 -8.14 5.29 1.14
C TYR A 90 -7.25 4.61 0.09
N VAL A 91 -7.86 3.90 -0.86
CA VAL A 91 -7.17 3.29 -2.00
C VAL A 91 -6.48 4.37 -2.83
N THR A 92 -7.08 5.52 -3.12
CA THR A 92 -6.43 6.54 -3.96
C THR A 92 -5.25 7.25 -3.27
N CYS A 93 -5.37 7.56 -1.99
CA CYS A 93 -4.49 8.53 -1.33
C CYS A 93 -3.39 7.90 -0.46
N HIS A 94 -3.64 6.71 0.12
CA HIS A 94 -2.84 6.27 1.26
C HIS A 94 -1.50 5.61 0.89
N LEU A 95 -1.37 5.02 -0.31
CA LEU A 95 -0.19 4.27 -0.73
C LEU A 95 1.11 5.09 -0.75
N SER A 96 1.01 6.40 -0.99
CA SER A 96 2.17 7.30 -1.04
C SER A 96 2.93 7.37 0.29
N SER A 97 2.21 7.22 1.42
CA SER A 97 2.83 7.20 2.75
C SER A 97 3.68 5.93 2.95
N VAL A 98 3.17 4.78 2.51
CA VAL A 98 3.82 3.48 2.59
C VAL A 98 5.07 3.43 1.69
N VAL A 99 4.98 3.97 0.48
CA VAL A 99 6.13 4.13 -0.43
C VAL A 99 7.27 4.91 0.25
N SER A 100 6.94 5.99 0.95
CA SER A 100 7.93 6.80 1.65
C SER A 100 8.61 6.04 2.78
N ALA A 101 7.85 5.24 3.55
CA ALA A 101 8.40 4.38 4.60
C ALA A 101 9.36 3.32 4.04
N VAL A 102 8.97 2.60 2.98
CA VAL A 102 9.83 1.60 2.32
C VAL A 102 11.12 2.23 1.80
N ARG A 103 11.03 3.43 1.21
CA ARG A 103 12.20 4.15 0.69
C ARG A 103 13.21 4.48 1.79
N VAL A 104 12.74 4.91 2.96
CA VAL A 104 13.62 5.19 4.13
C VAL A 104 14.34 3.93 4.59
N ILE A 105 13.65 2.78 4.65
CA ILE A 105 14.29 1.51 5.02
C ILE A 105 15.31 1.11 3.95
N ALA A 106 14.95 1.21 2.67
CA ALA A 106 15.81 0.84 1.56
C ALA A 106 17.12 1.65 1.53
N SER A 107 17.06 2.98 1.78
CA SER A 107 18.25 3.83 1.75
C SER A 107 19.30 3.45 2.80
N VAL A 108 18.89 2.85 3.93
CA VAL A 108 19.83 2.40 4.97
C VAL A 108 20.74 1.27 4.46
N TYR A 109 20.24 0.42 3.56
CA TYR A 109 20.95 -0.78 3.12
C TYR A 109 21.56 -0.67 1.73
N ILE A 110 21.06 0.22 0.87
CA ILE A 110 21.56 0.42 -0.50
C ILE A 110 22.95 1.05 -0.54
N GLU A 111 23.30 1.89 0.44
CA GLU A 111 24.56 2.65 0.47
C GLU A 111 25.69 1.96 1.24
N ASP A 112 25.48 0.74 1.74
CA ASP A 112 26.52 0.00 2.49
C ASP A 112 27.45 -0.78 1.56
N ASP A 113 28.46 -0.08 1.05
CA ASP A 113 29.50 -0.64 0.16
C ASP A 113 30.39 -1.70 0.83
N GLY A 114 30.34 -1.84 2.16
CA GLY A 114 31.22 -2.71 2.94
C GLY A 114 30.65 -4.10 3.24
N ASN A 115 29.34 -4.29 3.11
CA ASN A 115 28.66 -5.50 3.54
C ASN A 115 27.75 -6.10 2.45
N TYR A 116 28.20 -7.20 1.85
CA TYR A 116 27.46 -7.92 0.81
C TYR A 116 26.04 -8.33 1.23
N ALA A 117 25.83 -8.67 2.50
CA ALA A 117 24.49 -9.02 3.00
C ALA A 117 23.56 -7.80 3.00
N ASN A 118 24.09 -6.62 3.31
CA ASN A 118 23.33 -5.37 3.28
C ASN A 118 23.04 -4.94 1.85
N GLN A 119 23.95 -5.17 0.90
CA GLN A 119 23.69 -4.95 -0.54
C GLN A 119 22.55 -5.82 -1.06
N LEU A 120 22.57 -7.13 -0.78
CA LEU A 120 21.47 -8.04 -1.17
C LEU A 120 20.12 -7.62 -0.55
N LEU A 121 20.17 -7.12 0.68
CA LEU A 121 19.01 -6.59 1.38
C LEU A 121 18.51 -5.28 0.72
N GLY A 122 19.42 -4.38 0.36
CA GLY A 122 19.14 -3.16 -0.39
C GLY A 122 18.48 -3.45 -1.74
N ASP A 123 19.00 -4.40 -2.51
CA ASP A 123 18.43 -4.84 -3.78
C ASP A 123 17.00 -5.38 -3.62
N ALA A 124 16.76 -6.22 -2.62
CA ALA A 124 15.44 -6.77 -2.34
C ALA A 124 14.43 -5.67 -1.92
N LEU A 125 14.88 -4.68 -1.15
CA LEU A 125 14.06 -3.53 -0.74
C LEU A 125 13.80 -2.57 -1.92
N PHE A 126 14.77 -2.39 -2.81
CA PHE A 126 14.61 -1.63 -4.04
C PHE A 126 13.56 -2.29 -4.96
N GLU A 127 13.62 -3.61 -5.15
CA GLU A 127 12.65 -4.36 -5.92
C GLU A 127 11.24 -4.26 -5.30
N CYS A 128 11.15 -4.37 -3.97
CA CYS A 128 9.89 -4.13 -3.24
C CYS A 128 9.31 -2.74 -3.52
N LEU A 129 10.14 -1.69 -3.41
CA LEU A 129 9.75 -0.32 -3.70
C LEU A 129 9.29 -0.16 -5.16
N HIS A 130 9.99 -0.78 -6.11
CA HIS A 130 9.63 -0.77 -7.52
C HIS A 130 8.20 -1.33 -7.74
N TRP A 131 7.90 -2.50 -7.17
CA TRP A 131 6.56 -3.11 -7.31
C TRP A 131 5.45 -2.22 -6.75
N ILE A 132 5.69 -1.58 -5.60
CA ILE A 132 4.71 -0.69 -4.96
C ILE A 132 4.53 0.60 -5.78
N GLU A 133 5.59 1.19 -6.30
CA GLU A 133 5.51 2.39 -7.16
C GLU A 133 4.81 2.11 -8.49
N VAL A 134 5.10 0.98 -9.14
CA VAL A 134 4.39 0.56 -10.34
C VAL A 134 2.90 0.34 -10.05
N ALA A 135 2.57 -0.29 -8.91
CA ALA A 135 1.21 -0.47 -8.46
C ALA A 135 0.50 0.88 -8.24
N ARG A 136 1.17 1.85 -7.61
CA ARG A 136 0.66 3.22 -7.41
C ARG A 136 0.36 3.93 -8.73
N HIS A 137 1.29 3.91 -9.68
CA HIS A 137 1.08 4.55 -10.99
C HIS A 137 -0.08 3.90 -11.76
N HIS A 138 -0.18 2.58 -11.72
CA HIS A 138 -1.29 1.86 -12.34
C HIS A 138 -2.62 2.23 -11.70
N LEU A 139 -2.65 2.37 -10.37
CA LEU A 139 -3.85 2.73 -9.65
C LEU A 139 -4.34 4.14 -10.02
N ILE A 140 -3.43 5.13 -10.07
CA ILE A 140 -3.75 6.49 -10.52
C ILE A 140 -4.40 6.46 -11.92
N SER A 141 -3.81 5.72 -12.86
CA SER A 141 -4.35 5.60 -14.22
C SER A 141 -5.72 4.93 -14.31
N LEU A 142 -6.11 4.15 -13.29
CA LEU A 142 -7.41 3.47 -13.23
C LEU A 142 -8.49 4.33 -12.56
N ILE A 143 -8.12 5.41 -11.88
CA ILE A 143 -9.06 6.28 -11.16
C ILE A 143 -9.24 7.64 -11.84
N GLU A 144 -8.19 8.21 -12.44
CA GLU A 144 -8.29 9.46 -13.21
C GLU A 144 -9.34 9.46 -14.34
N PRO A 145 -9.63 8.34 -15.05
CA PRO A 145 -10.68 8.32 -16.07
C PRO A 145 -12.10 8.53 -15.50
N ASP A 146 -12.32 8.21 -14.22
CA ASP A 146 -13.62 8.36 -13.56
C ASP A 146 -13.74 9.70 -12.81
N ALA A 147 -12.67 10.44 -12.55
CA ALA A 147 -12.71 11.69 -11.75
C ALA A 147 -13.54 12.84 -12.36
N ALA A 148 -14.17 12.65 -13.53
CA ALA A 148 -15.13 13.59 -14.10
C ALA A 148 -16.32 13.89 -13.16
N TRP A 149 -16.64 13.01 -12.19
CA TRP A 149 -17.69 13.27 -11.19
C TRP A 149 -17.23 14.18 -10.03
N VAL A 150 -15.91 14.34 -9.79
CA VAL A 150 -15.39 15.28 -8.79
C VAL A 150 -15.53 16.74 -9.25
N ALA A 151 -15.60 16.96 -10.57
CA ALA A 151 -15.88 18.29 -11.14
C ALA A 151 -17.37 18.69 -11.09
N ALA A 152 -18.26 17.78 -10.66
CA ALA A 152 -19.71 17.97 -10.67
C ALA A 152 -20.35 18.10 -9.26
N ALA A 153 -19.54 18.02 -8.19
CA ALA A 153 -19.94 18.24 -6.79
C ALA A 153 -19.46 19.60 -6.30
#